data_AF-A0A1G6YB64-F1
#
_entry.id   AF-A0A1G6YB64-F1
#
_cell.length_a   1.000
_cell.length_b   1.000
_cell.length_c   1.000
_cell.angle_alpha   90.00
_cell.angle_beta   90.00
_cell.angle_gamma   90.00
#
_symmetry.space_group_name_H-M   'P 1'
#
loop_
_entity.id
_entity.type
_entity.pdbx_description
1 polymer ?
#
loop_
_entity_poly.entity_id
_entity_poly.type
_entity_poly.pdbx_seq_one_letter_code
_entity_poly.pdbx_strand_id
1 'polypeptide(L)' 'MRVTIRTTTIPGSRDRAALHQAAVYLNTEEDATPLMVSDWSQREPEAFLAAQRWARSQDYLISNPRTGAYYGGRNAR' A
#
# COMPACT_ATOMS: atom_id res chain seq x y z
N MET A 1 8.45 9.34 8.59
CA MET A 1 7.37 8.57 9.25
C MET A 1 7.39 7.13 8.75
N ARG A 2 7.01 6.12 9.55
CA ARG A 2 6.99 4.71 9.11
C ARG A 2 5.56 4.28 8.79
N VAL A 3 5.37 3.70 7.61
CA VAL A 3 4.06 3.28 7.11
C VAL A 3 4.10 1.84 6.60
N THR A 4 2.96 1.17 6.62
CA THR A 4 2.78 -0.17 6.05
C THR A 4 1.77 -0.09 4.92
N ILE A 5 2.07 -0.73 3.79
CA ILE A 5 1.13 -0.87 2.68
C ILE A 5 0.47 -2.24 2.81
N ARG A 6 -0.86 -2.28 2.87
CA ARG A 6 -1.65 -3.51 2.83
C ARG A 6 -2.36 -3.58 1.47
N THR A 7 -2.23 -4.69 0.77
CA THR A 7 -3.02 -4.99 -0.43
C THR A 7 -4.17 -5.92 -0.07
N THR A 8 -5.35 -5.61 -0.58
CA THR A 8 -6.54 -6.44 -0.42
C THR A 8 -7.11 -6.71 -1.79
N THR A 9 -7.34 -7.98 -2.10
CA THR A 9 -8.05 -8.41 -3.31
C THR A 9 -9.44 -8.86 -2.92
N ILE A 10 -10.46 -8.13 -3.36
CA ILE A 10 -11.86 -8.54 -3.25
C ILE A 10 -12.15 -9.40 -4.49
N PRO A 11 -12.48 -10.69 -4.31
CA PRO A 11 -12.79 -11.57 -5.43
C PRO A 11 -13.92 -10.99 -6.28
N GLY A 12 -13.75 -11.09 -7.60
CA GLY A 12 -14.80 -10.74 -8.55
C GLY A 12 -15.95 -11.74 -8.52
N SER A 13 -17.07 -11.37 -9.11
CA SER A 13 -18.18 -12.28 -9.40
C SER A 13 -18.28 -12.53 -10.91
N ARG A 14 -19.25 -13.34 -11.35
CA ARG A 14 -19.44 -13.68 -12.76
C ARG A 14 -19.59 -12.46 -13.68
N ASP A 15 -20.08 -11.34 -13.13
CA ASP A 15 -20.34 -10.07 -13.83
C ASP A 15 -19.43 -8.91 -13.37
N ARG A 16 -18.49 -9.15 -12.46
CA ARG A 16 -17.61 -8.11 -11.90
C ARG A 16 -16.18 -8.60 -11.80
N ALA A 17 -15.24 -7.82 -12.36
CA ALA A 17 -13.82 -8.10 -12.22
C ALA A 17 -13.39 -8.12 -10.73
N ALA A 18 -12.33 -8.87 -10.44
CA ALA A 18 -11.69 -8.81 -9.12
C ALA A 18 -11.19 -7.39 -8.85
N LEU A 19 -11.37 -6.94 -7.62
CA LEU A 19 -11.04 -5.57 -7.22
C LEU A 19 -9.78 -5.65 -6.39
N HIS A 20 -8.75 -4.95 -6.84
CA HIS A 20 -7.52 -4.84 -6.09
C HIS A 20 -7.45 -3.45 -5.47
N GLN A 21 -7.13 -3.42 -4.19
CA GLN A 21 -6.98 -2.20 -3.43
C GLN A 21 -5.65 -2.24 -2.68
N ALA A 22 -5.03 -1.07 -2.52
CA ALA A 22 -3.89 -0.89 -1.65
C ALA A 22 -4.14 0.29 -0.73
N ALA A 23 -3.82 0.11 0.55
CA ALA A 23 -4.03 1.11 1.59
C ALA A 23 -2.74 1.31 2.40
N VAL A 24 -2.45 2.58 2.74
CA VAL A 24 -1.27 2.97 3.51
C VAL A 24 -1.66 3.30 4.95
N TYR A 25 -1.06 2.63 5.92
CA TYR A 25 -1.34 2.79 7.35
C TYR A 25 -0.10 3.29 8.08
N LEU A 26 -0.31 4.01 9.18
CA LEU A 26 0.74 4.23 10.17
C LEU A 26 1.11 2.90 10.83
N ASN A 27 2.40 2.65 11.03
CA ASN A 27 2.88 1.42 11.68
C ASN A 27 2.41 1.24 13.13
N THR A 28 1.84 2.28 13.74
CA THR A 28 1.46 2.31 15.16
C THR A 28 0.00 1.94 15.41
N GLU A 29 -0.83 1.84 14.37
CA GLU A 29 -2.28 1.68 14.55
C GLU A 29 -2.85 0.67 13.55
N GLU A 30 -3.26 -0.48 14.08
CA GLU A 30 -3.76 -1.62 13.29
C GLU A 30 -5.16 -1.36 12.70
N ASP A 31 -5.93 -0.45 13.33
CA ASP A 31 -7.32 -0.09 13.00
C ASP A 31 -7.49 1.39 12.56
N ALA A 32 -6.40 2.10 12.26
CA ALA A 32 -6.48 3.49 11.83
C ALA A 32 -7.06 3.65 10.42
N THR A 33 -7.67 4.81 10.17
CA THR A 33 -8.06 5.24 8.83
C THR A 33 -6.82 5.28 7.92
N PRO A 34 -6.87 4.67 6.72
CA PRO A 34 -5.75 4.73 5.79
C PRO A 34 -5.37 6.18 5.44
N LEU A 35 -4.08 6.46 5.39
CA LEU A 35 -3.55 7.74 4.91
C LEU A 35 -3.77 7.92 3.41
N MET A 36 -3.87 6.81 2.68
CA MET A 36 -4.13 6.76 1.25
C MET A 36 -4.79 5.42 0.89
N VAL A 37 -5.73 5.45 -0.06
CA VAL A 37 -6.34 4.27 -0.69
C VAL A 37 -6.18 4.39 -2.21
N SER A 38 -5.85 3.29 -2.88
CA SER A 38 -5.79 3.16 -4.33
C SER A 38 -6.81 2.12 -4.80
N ASP A 39 -7.58 2.45 -5.86
CA ASP A 39 -8.85 1.79 -6.18
C ASP A 39 -8.96 1.10 -7.56
N TRP A 40 -9.87 0.11 -7.53
CA TRP A 40 -10.74 -0.57 -8.52
C TRP A 40 -10.29 -0.88 -9.95
N SER A 41 -9.58 -0.02 -10.68
CA SER A 41 -9.19 -0.36 -12.07
C SER A 41 -7.80 -0.99 -12.15
N GLN A 42 -7.03 -0.90 -11.07
CA GLN A 42 -5.63 -1.28 -11.04
C GLN A 42 -5.48 -2.72 -10.56
N ARG A 43 -4.55 -3.47 -11.14
CA ARG A 43 -4.18 -4.81 -10.65
C ARG A 43 -3.47 -4.71 -9.31
N GLU A 44 -3.41 -5.79 -8.53
CA GLU A 44 -2.75 -5.78 -7.21
C GLU A 44 -1.31 -5.21 -7.23
N PRO A 45 -0.44 -5.57 -8.20
CA PRO A 45 0.89 -4.97 -8.28
C PRO A 45 0.86 -3.47 -8.62
N GLU A 46 -0.11 -3.03 -9.42
CA GLU A 46 -0.26 -1.62 -9.82
C GLU A 46 -0.75 -0.76 -8.65
N ALA A 47 -1.75 -1.26 -7.91
CA ALA A 47 -2.25 -0.60 -6.70
C ALA A 47 -1.14 -0.49 -5.64
N PHE A 48 -0.34 -1.55 -5.46
CA PHE A 48 0.82 -1.51 -4.56
C PHE A 48 1.87 -0.49 -5.01
N LEU A 49 2.20 -0.45 -6.30
CA LEU A 49 3.16 0.52 -6.85
C LEU A 49 2.65 1.96 -6.72
N ALA A 50 1.35 2.20 -6.92
CA ALA A 50 0.73 3.50 -6.72
C ALA A 50 0.83 3.95 -5.25
N ALA A 51 0.48 3.07 -4.30
CA ALA A 51 0.62 3.33 -2.87
C ALA A 51 2.08 3.58 -2.46
N GLN A 52 3.02 2.81 -3.03
CA GLN A 52 4.46 2.99 -2.79
C GLN A 52 4.95 4.35 -3.31
N ARG A 53 4.58 4.74 -4.53
CA ARG A 53 4.98 6.03 -5.12
C ARG A 53 4.45 7.20 -4.31
N TRP A 54 3.20 7.11 -3.86
CA TRP A 54 2.60 8.12 -2.99
C TRP A 54 3.33 8.19 -1.64
N ALA A 55 3.56 7.08 -0.97
CA ALA A 55 4.26 7.08 0.32
C ALA A 55 5.69 7.65 0.19
N ARG A 56 6.38 7.35 -0.91
CA ARG A 56 7.69 7.94 -1.21
C ARG A 56 7.63 9.44 -1.50
N SER A 57 6.55 9.93 -2.14
CA SER A 57 6.38 11.37 -2.39
C SER A 57 6.15 12.17 -1.10
N GLN A 58 5.68 11.50 -0.04
CA GLN A 58 5.51 12.06 1.30
C GLN A 58 6.73 11.85 2.21
N ASP A 59 7.87 11.36 1.68
CA ASP A 59 9.07 11.02 2.46
C ASP A 59 8.80 9.98 3.60
N TYR A 60 7.86 9.05 3.37
CA TYR A 60 7.57 7.97 4.31
C TYR A 60 8.42 6.72 4.04
N LEU A 61 8.84 6.06 5.13
CA LEU A 61 9.53 4.77 5.13
C LEU A 61 8.51 3.63 5.10
N ILE A 62 8.53 2.82 4.05
CA ILE A 62 7.56 1.74 3.87
C ILE A 62 8.09 0.45 4.51
N SER A 63 7.33 -0.14 5.42
CA SER A 63 7.64 -1.41 6.07
C SER A 63 7.42 -2.58 5.12
N ASN A 64 8.38 -3.51 5.05
CA ASN A 64 8.18 -4.83 4.45
C ASN A 64 7.85 -5.85 5.55
N PRO A 65 6.58 -6.27 5.67
CA PRO A 65 6.18 -7.23 6.69
C PRO A 65 6.78 -8.63 6.49
N ARG A 66 7.24 -9.00 5.28
CA ARG A 66 7.86 -10.31 5.03
C ARG A 66 9.31 -10.41 5.45
N THR A 67 10.05 -9.31 5.40
CA THR A 67 11.51 -9.32 5.67
C THR A 67 11.90 -8.49 6.90
N GLY A 68 10.96 -7.71 7.46
CA GLY A 68 11.24 -6.74 8.52
C GLY A 68 12.06 -5.52 8.04
N ALA A 69 12.38 -5.45 6.75
CA ALA A 69 13.16 -4.35 6.17
C ALA A 69 12.27 -3.15 5.81
N TYR A 70 12.85 -1.96 5.71
CA TYR A 70 12.13 -0.76 5.26
C TYR A 70 12.58 -0.37 3.85
N TYR A 71 11.64 -0.12 2.95
CA TYR A 71 11.88 0.40 1.61
C TYR A 71 11.61 1.91 1.55
N GLY A 72 12.53 2.63 0.93
CA GLY A 72 12.32 4.02 0.53
C GLY A 72 12.38 5.01 1.69
N GLY A 73 13.53 5.68 1.80
CA GLY A 73 13.64 7.05 2.29
C GLY A 73 14.55 7.79 1.32
N ARG A 74 14.56 9.13 1.33
CA ARG A 74 15.47 9.96 0.49
C ARG A 74 16.96 9.56 0.54
N ASN A 75 17.36 8.71 1.49
CA ASN A 75 18.72 8.21 1.69
C ASN A 75 18.95 6.72 1.37
N ALA A 76 18.05 6.04 0.67
CA ALA A 76 18.36 4.72 0.12
C ALA A 76 19.25 4.88 -1.12
N ARG A 77 20.55 5.07 -0.89
CA ARG A 77 21.62 4.91 -1.90
C ARG A 77 22.01 3.44 -2.00
#